data_AF-A0A2V8BIC6-F1
#
_entry.id   AF-A0A2V8BIC6-F1
#
_cell.length_a   1.000
_cell.length_b   1.000
_cell.length_c   1.000
_cell.angle_alpha   90.00
_cell.angle_beta   90.00
_cell.angle_gamma   90.00
#
_symmetry.space_group_name_H-M   'P 1'
#
loop_
_entity.id
_entity.type
_entity.pdbx_description
1 polymer ?
#
loop_
_entity_poly.entity_id
_entity_poly.type
_entity_poly.pdbx_seq_one_letter_code
_entity_poly.pdbx_strand_id
1 'polypeptide(L)'
;MHAPALLQASVGVERALWQNSRVVIEYQALRGWHQFRARNLNAPSDPFGPRPDPALLNVALVGSAGAMRSDALAISFNGQITRQFLGVVHYTWSKATDESSGLFDLPADPRNVAAERGRADHDRRHRVNVVGTWQAGHGLKVGVLASLATGSPFDITTGFDDNGDGRVHDRPIGVTRNTGEGSGLAQMDLRVTKLLALRPASTHPDKHGMIEVALDAFNAFNRSNFTNFIGIQTSPFFGDATAARAARTVQASVKYRF
;
A
#
# COMPACT_ATOMS: atom_id res chain seq x y z
N MET A 1 29.67 -11.56 5.21
CA MET A 1 28.24 -11.39 4.85
C MET A 1 27.45 -12.21 5.85
N HIS A 2 26.41 -11.65 6.45
CA HIS A 2 25.55 -12.37 7.40
C HIS A 2 24.19 -12.65 6.77
N ALA A 3 23.56 -13.76 7.17
CA ALA A 3 22.18 -14.01 6.77
C ALA A 3 21.27 -12.93 7.39
N PRO A 4 20.31 -12.36 6.63
CA PRO A 4 19.29 -11.49 7.17
C PRO A 4 18.50 -12.20 8.27
N ALA A 5 18.24 -11.50 9.38
CA ALA A 5 17.49 -12.01 10.51
C ALA A 5 16.25 -11.16 10.74
N LEU A 6 15.12 -11.81 11.03
CA LEU A 6 13.84 -11.18 11.35
C LEU A 6 13.31 -11.75 12.67
N LEU A 7 12.87 -10.88 13.56
CA LEU A 7 12.07 -11.21 14.72
C LEU A 7 10.68 -10.63 14.52
N GLN A 8 9.67 -11.50 14.54
CA GLN A 8 8.27 -11.12 14.50
C GLN A 8 7.60 -11.53 15.81
N ALA A 9 6.85 -10.63 16.40
CA ALA A 9 6.03 -10.88 17.57
C ALA A 9 4.62 -10.33 17.32
N SER A 10 3.59 -11.03 17.78
CA SER A 10 2.21 -10.57 17.70
C SER A 10 1.44 -10.89 18.96
N VAL A 11 0.41 -10.09 19.23
CA VAL A 11 -0.56 -10.32 20.28
C VAL A 11 -1.93 -9.95 19.75
N GLY A 12 -2.93 -10.80 20.02
CA GLY A 12 -4.27 -10.60 19.51
C GLY A 12 -5.34 -11.00 20.51
N VAL A 13 -6.49 -10.34 20.40
CA VAL A 13 -7.71 -10.66 21.13
C VAL A 13 -8.84 -10.78 20.12
N GLU A 14 -9.57 -11.89 20.22
CA GLU A 14 -10.80 -12.11 19.48
C GLU A 14 -11.99 -12.10 20.44
N ARG A 15 -13.06 -11.45 20.03
CA ARG A 15 -14.32 -11.42 20.77
C ARG A 15 -15.50 -11.63 19.83
N ALA A 16 -16.29 -12.66 20.12
CA ALA A 16 -17.62 -12.82 19.55
C ALA A 16 -18.55 -11.71 20.09
N LEU A 17 -19.38 -11.19 19.19
CA LEU A 17 -20.36 -10.15 19.44
C LEU A 17 -21.77 -10.72 19.19
N TRP A 18 -22.71 -9.89 18.74
CA TRP A 18 -24.06 -10.30 18.38
C TRP A 18 -24.10 -11.01 17.02
N GLN A 19 -25.14 -11.83 16.80
CA GLN A 19 -25.49 -12.39 15.48
C GLN A 19 -24.30 -13.08 14.77
N ASN A 20 -23.49 -13.84 15.52
CA ASN A 20 -22.27 -14.49 15.04
C ASN A 20 -21.22 -13.53 14.43
N SER A 21 -21.30 -12.25 14.77
CA SER A 21 -20.28 -11.27 14.40
C SER A 21 -19.09 -11.40 15.33
N ARG A 22 -17.90 -11.07 14.84
CA ARG A 22 -16.66 -11.11 15.61
C ARG A 22 -15.83 -9.87 15.37
N VAL A 23 -15.12 -9.45 16.41
CA VAL A 23 -14.06 -8.46 16.32
C VAL A 23 -12.74 -9.11 16.70
N VAL A 24 -11.72 -8.88 15.88
CA VAL A 24 -10.34 -9.28 16.13
C VAL A 24 -9.50 -8.01 16.18
N ILE A 25 -8.74 -7.85 17.25
CA ILE A 25 -7.73 -6.80 17.39
C ILE A 25 -6.38 -7.48 17.51
N GLU A 26 -5.45 -7.14 16.65
CA GLU A 26 -4.11 -7.73 16.61
C GLU A 26 -3.05 -6.65 16.50
N TYR A 27 -2.03 -6.71 17.34
CA TYR A 27 -0.81 -5.94 17.22
C TYR A 27 0.33 -6.83 16.75
N GLN A 28 1.07 -6.38 15.75
CA GLN A 28 2.24 -7.07 15.20
C GLN A 28 3.45 -6.13 15.22
N ALA A 29 4.57 -6.62 15.74
CA ALA A 29 5.86 -5.96 15.70
C ALA A 29 6.86 -6.82 14.92
N LEU A 30 7.58 -6.18 14.00
CA LEU A 30 8.61 -6.79 13.18
C LEU A 30 9.90 -6.00 13.33
N ARG A 31 11.00 -6.70 13.60
CA ARG A 31 12.33 -6.12 13.64
C ARG A 31 13.29 -6.95 12.81
N GLY A 32 14.04 -6.30 11.94
CA GLY A 32 15.02 -6.94 11.08
C GLY A 32 16.43 -6.40 11.31
N TRP A 33 17.39 -7.31 11.29
CA TRP A 33 18.81 -7.02 11.35
C TRP A 33 19.52 -7.70 10.18
N HIS A 34 20.72 -7.20 9.89
CA HIS A 34 21.57 -7.73 8.81
C HIS A 34 20.86 -7.74 7.47
N GLN A 35 19.92 -6.80 7.28
CA GLN A 35 19.24 -6.61 6.01
C GLN A 35 20.25 -6.15 4.98
N PHE A 36 20.00 -6.47 3.72
CA PHE A 36 20.89 -6.05 2.67
C PHE A 36 20.76 -4.55 2.42
N ARG A 37 21.91 -3.89 2.30
CA ARG A 37 22.02 -2.52 1.79
C ARG A 37 23.30 -2.39 0.99
N ALA A 38 23.29 -1.56 -0.04
CA ALA A 38 24.49 -1.26 -0.80
C ALA A 38 25.27 -0.09 -0.18
N ARG A 39 26.58 -0.07 -0.42
CA ARG A 39 27.43 1.10 -0.21
C ARG A 39 28.36 1.27 -1.40
N ASN A 40 28.76 2.50 -1.67
CA ASN A 40 29.70 2.81 -2.74
C ASN A 40 31.13 2.72 -2.21
N LEU A 41 31.90 1.71 -2.64
CA LEU A 41 33.29 1.56 -2.23
C LEU A 41 34.24 2.58 -2.88
N ASN A 42 33.83 3.16 -4.02
CA ASN A 42 34.61 4.12 -4.78
C ASN A 42 34.02 5.55 -4.70
N ALA A 43 33.24 5.83 -3.64
CA ALA A 43 32.84 7.18 -3.31
C ALA A 43 34.07 7.99 -2.84
N PRO A 44 34.22 9.25 -3.25
CA PRO A 44 35.21 10.16 -2.67
C PRO A 44 35.06 10.26 -1.15
N SER A 45 36.18 10.30 -0.42
CA SER A 45 36.15 10.52 1.03
C SER A 45 35.86 11.98 1.41
N ASP A 46 36.15 12.91 0.50
CA ASP A 46 35.88 14.34 0.56
C ASP A 46 35.00 14.72 -0.63
N PRO A 47 33.90 15.49 -0.46
CA PRO A 47 33.00 15.88 -1.54
C PRO A 47 33.63 16.44 -2.81
N PHE A 48 34.84 17.00 -2.73
CA PHE A 48 35.54 17.52 -3.92
C PHE A 48 36.89 16.83 -4.15
N GLY A 49 37.11 15.71 -3.48
CA GLY A 49 38.32 14.91 -3.58
C GLY A 49 38.30 13.93 -4.76
N PRO A 50 39.46 13.41 -5.16
CA PRO A 50 39.52 12.34 -6.16
C PRO A 50 38.86 11.06 -5.62
N ARG A 51 38.27 10.28 -6.52
CA ARG A 51 37.84 8.92 -6.20
C ARG A 51 39.06 8.04 -5.86
N PRO A 52 38.89 7.02 -5.00
CA PRO A 52 39.96 6.06 -4.71
C PRO A 52 40.58 5.43 -5.97
N ASP A 53 39.73 5.03 -6.92
CA ASP A 53 40.13 4.61 -8.28
C ASP A 53 39.50 5.57 -9.30
N PRO A 54 40.30 6.39 -10.01
CA PRO A 54 39.81 7.35 -11.00
C PRO A 54 39.31 6.69 -12.29
N ALA A 55 39.63 5.42 -12.55
CA ALA A 55 39.14 4.69 -13.71
C ALA A 55 37.71 4.14 -13.52
N LEU A 56 37.20 4.15 -12.29
CA LEU A 56 35.90 3.62 -11.93
C LEU A 56 34.97 4.74 -11.43
N LEU A 57 33.66 4.60 -11.71
CA LEU A 57 32.63 5.43 -11.09
C LEU A 57 32.21 4.83 -9.75
N ASN A 58 30.95 4.40 -9.64
CA ASN A 58 30.40 3.86 -8.41
C ASN A 58 30.59 2.34 -8.37
N VAL A 59 31.21 1.85 -7.29
CA VAL A 59 31.41 0.42 -7.06
C VAL A 59 30.47 0.00 -5.92
N ALA A 60 29.29 -0.50 -6.29
CA ALA A 60 28.27 -0.90 -5.33
C ALA A 60 28.63 -2.25 -4.68
N LEU A 61 28.90 -2.24 -3.38
CA LEU A 61 29.02 -3.46 -2.58
C LEU A 61 27.76 -3.66 -1.75
N VAL A 62 27.09 -4.78 -1.99
CA VAL A 62 25.97 -5.22 -1.16
C VAL A 62 26.50 -5.89 0.12
N GLY A 63 26.05 -5.39 1.27
CA GLY A 63 26.41 -5.94 2.58
C GLY A 63 25.19 -6.14 3.48
N SER A 64 25.36 -6.95 4.51
CA SER A 64 24.32 -7.30 5.49
C SER A 64 24.36 -6.36 6.71
N ALA A 65 24.21 -5.06 6.47
CA ALA A 65 24.38 -4.03 7.50
C ALA A 65 23.12 -3.17 7.75
N GLY A 66 22.04 -3.43 7.00
CA GLY A 66 20.77 -2.72 7.14
C GLY A 66 19.94 -3.20 8.33
N ALA A 67 19.04 -2.33 8.76
CA ALA A 67 18.02 -2.64 9.75
C ALA A 67 16.64 -2.18 9.28
N MET A 68 15.60 -2.86 9.76
CA MET A 68 14.21 -2.48 9.53
C MET A 68 13.38 -2.66 10.79
N ARG A 69 12.30 -1.88 10.90
CA ARG A 69 11.31 -1.99 11.96
C ARG A 69 9.92 -1.70 11.39
N SER A 70 8.94 -2.49 11.78
CA SER A 70 7.53 -2.22 11.49
C SER A 70 6.67 -2.53 12.70
N ASP A 71 5.72 -1.67 12.98
CA ASP A 71 4.69 -1.84 14.01
C ASP A 71 3.32 -1.67 13.34
N ALA A 72 2.39 -2.60 13.57
CA ALA A 72 1.06 -2.57 12.96
C ALA A 72 -0.02 -2.97 13.96
N LEU A 73 -1.13 -2.23 13.96
CA LEU A 73 -2.35 -2.54 14.68
C LEU A 73 -3.46 -2.81 13.67
N ALA A 74 -3.99 -4.02 13.66
CA ALA A 74 -5.09 -4.43 12.81
C ALA A 74 -6.36 -4.62 13.64
N ILE A 75 -7.47 -4.05 13.17
CA ILE A 75 -8.81 -4.24 13.73
C ILE A 75 -9.69 -4.79 12.61
N SER A 76 -10.26 -5.96 12.85
CA SER A 76 -11.10 -6.66 11.87
C SER A 76 -12.47 -6.94 12.47
N PHE A 77 -13.53 -6.43 11.86
CA PHE A 77 -14.90 -6.80 12.14
C PHE A 77 -15.40 -7.73 11.04
N ASN A 78 -16.00 -8.87 11.37
CA ASN A 78 -16.63 -9.77 10.41
C ASN A 78 -18.01 -10.17 10.92
N GLY A 79 -19.05 -9.95 10.12
CA GLY A 79 -20.41 -10.35 10.45
C GLY A 79 -21.47 -9.35 9.99
N GLN A 80 -22.59 -9.34 10.70
CA GLN A 80 -23.75 -8.53 10.37
C GLN A 80 -23.56 -7.10 10.92
N ILE A 81 -23.12 -6.17 10.07
CA ILE A 81 -22.88 -4.76 10.45
C ILE A 81 -24.20 -4.03 10.68
N THR A 82 -25.16 -4.22 9.77
CA THR A 82 -26.52 -3.68 9.88
C THR A 82 -27.52 -4.77 9.52
N ARG A 83 -28.82 -4.57 9.75
CA ARG A 83 -29.85 -5.57 9.37
C ARG A 83 -29.80 -6.01 7.90
N GLN A 84 -29.23 -5.21 7.03
CA GLN A 84 -29.17 -5.48 5.59
C GLN A 84 -27.73 -5.63 5.07
N PHE A 85 -26.70 -5.29 5.86
CA PHE A 85 -25.31 -5.35 5.43
C PHE A 85 -24.53 -6.43 6.21
N LEU A 86 -24.13 -7.45 5.47
CA LEU A 86 -23.22 -8.51 5.92
C LEU A 86 -21.86 -8.27 5.28
N GLY A 87 -20.79 -8.26 6.08
CA GLY A 87 -19.47 -8.05 5.51
C GLY A 87 -18.33 -8.06 6.51
N VAL A 88 -17.19 -7.60 6.03
CA VAL A 88 -15.94 -7.53 6.74
C VAL A 88 -15.37 -6.12 6.59
N VAL A 89 -14.92 -5.55 7.70
CA VAL A 89 -14.22 -4.27 7.76
C VAL A 89 -12.85 -4.53 8.39
N HIS A 90 -11.80 -4.20 7.67
CA HIS A 90 -10.42 -4.29 8.14
C HIS A 90 -9.82 -2.91 8.20
N TYR A 91 -9.42 -2.46 9.38
CA TYR A 91 -8.61 -1.28 9.58
C TYR A 91 -7.20 -1.70 9.99
N THR A 92 -6.20 -1.05 9.42
CA THR A 92 -4.81 -1.21 9.80
C THR A 92 -4.20 0.15 10.02
N TRP A 93 -3.64 0.37 11.20
CA TRP A 93 -2.61 1.36 11.42
C TRP A 93 -1.24 0.69 11.28
N SER A 94 -0.30 1.29 10.55
CA SER A 94 1.06 0.76 10.45
C SER A 94 2.10 1.86 10.38
N LYS A 95 3.27 1.59 10.97
CA LYS A 95 4.46 2.43 10.86
C LYS A 95 5.66 1.56 10.53
N ALA A 96 6.31 1.82 9.41
CA ALA A 96 7.50 1.10 8.96
C ALA A 96 8.66 2.06 8.71
N THR A 97 9.84 1.67 9.18
CA THR A 97 11.10 2.39 8.98
C THR A 97 12.19 1.42 8.56
N ASP A 98 12.99 1.81 7.57
CA ASP A 98 14.14 1.06 7.08
C ASP A 98 15.25 2.02 6.64
N GLU A 99 16.32 1.47 6.08
CA GLU A 99 17.55 2.19 5.70
C GLU A 99 17.88 2.09 4.20
N SER A 100 17.01 1.46 3.40
CA SER A 100 17.23 1.29 1.96
C SER A 100 15.91 1.05 1.23
N SER A 101 15.78 1.55 0.00
CA SER A 101 14.65 1.26 -0.89
C SER A 101 14.89 0.05 -1.79
N GLY A 102 16.06 -0.62 -1.67
CA GLY A 102 16.36 -1.81 -2.46
C GLY A 102 17.74 -2.42 -2.24
N LEU A 103 18.00 -3.54 -2.91
CA LEU A 103 19.27 -4.26 -2.77
C LEU A 103 20.49 -3.44 -3.24
N PHE A 104 20.32 -2.70 -4.33
CA PHE A 104 21.35 -1.90 -4.99
C PHE A 104 21.16 -0.40 -4.80
N ASP A 105 20.18 -0.01 -3.98
CA ASP A 105 19.97 1.39 -3.64
C ASP A 105 21.12 1.88 -2.77
N LEU A 106 21.67 3.02 -3.15
CA LEU A 106 22.84 3.59 -2.51
C LEU A 106 22.40 4.76 -1.65
N PRO A 107 23.02 4.94 -0.47
CA PRO A 107 22.68 6.03 0.43
C PRO A 107 22.86 7.36 -0.29
N ALA A 108 22.05 8.36 0.06
CA ALA A 108 22.22 9.71 -0.44
C ALA A 108 23.61 10.25 -0.06
N ASP A 109 24.07 9.98 1.17
CA ASP A 109 25.44 10.28 1.58
C ASP A 109 26.20 8.99 1.95
N PRO A 110 27.18 8.54 1.14
CA PRO A 110 27.95 7.34 1.41
C PRO A 110 28.81 7.45 2.68
N ARG A 111 29.07 8.66 3.18
CA ARG A 111 29.85 8.92 4.41
C ARG A 111 28.97 8.92 5.65
N ASN A 112 27.66 9.10 5.51
CA ASN A 112 26.69 9.11 6.61
C ASN A 112 25.50 8.17 6.35
N VAL A 113 25.79 6.86 6.27
CA VAL A 113 24.79 5.81 6.05
C VAL A 113 23.71 5.72 7.15
N ALA A 114 23.94 6.31 8.32
CA ALA A 114 22.94 6.33 9.39
C ALA A 114 21.77 7.28 9.09
N ALA A 115 22.00 8.29 8.24
CA ALA A 115 20.97 9.24 7.80
C ALA A 115 19.91 8.61 6.88
N GLU A 116 20.18 7.42 6.31
CA GLU A 116 19.21 6.68 5.51
C GLU A 116 18.05 6.10 6.32
N ARG A 117 18.16 6.07 7.65
CA ARG A 117 17.05 5.61 8.48
C ARG A 117 15.89 6.59 8.38
N GLY A 118 14.82 6.16 7.73
CA GLY A 118 13.61 6.95 7.52
C GLY A 118 12.38 6.08 7.37
N ARG A 119 11.31 6.65 6.81
CA ARG A 119 10.10 5.88 6.49
C ARG A 119 10.42 4.86 5.39
N ALA A 120 9.85 3.67 5.49
CA ALA A 120 9.93 2.70 4.40
C ALA A 120 9.08 3.17 3.20
N ASP A 121 9.39 2.70 1.99
CA ASP A 121 8.62 3.06 0.77
C ASP A 121 7.14 2.65 0.87
N HIS A 122 6.86 1.63 1.68
CA HIS A 122 5.54 1.09 1.94
C HIS A 122 4.90 1.60 3.25
N ASP A 123 5.48 2.62 3.91
CA ASP A 123 4.98 3.20 5.15
C ASP A 123 3.68 4.01 4.94
N ARG A 124 2.55 3.29 4.94
CA ARG A 124 1.21 3.88 4.89
C ARG A 124 0.54 3.78 6.25
N ARG A 125 0.24 4.94 6.85
CA ARG A 125 -0.19 5.07 8.24
C ARG A 125 -1.54 4.43 8.51
N HIS A 126 -2.53 4.67 7.65
CA HIS A 126 -3.89 4.17 7.85
C HIS A 126 -4.40 3.52 6.56
N ARG A 127 -5.02 2.35 6.71
CA ARG A 127 -5.72 1.64 5.64
C ARG A 127 -7.04 1.08 6.17
N VAL A 128 -8.11 1.26 5.41
CA VAL A 128 -9.42 0.65 5.63
C VAL A 128 -9.79 -0.14 4.38
N ASN A 129 -10.15 -1.40 4.53
CA ASN A 129 -10.76 -2.19 3.48
C ASN A 129 -12.13 -2.68 3.96
N VAL A 130 -13.15 -2.54 3.12
CA VAL A 130 -14.51 -3.01 3.39
C VAL A 130 -14.91 -3.94 2.27
N VAL A 131 -15.42 -5.12 2.63
CA VAL A 131 -16.00 -6.08 1.69
C VAL A 131 -17.35 -6.51 2.24
N GLY A 132 -18.40 -6.45 1.45
CA GLY A 132 -19.69 -6.90 1.95
C GLY A 132 -20.78 -6.91 0.90
N THR A 133 -21.95 -7.36 1.31
CA THR A 133 -23.16 -7.34 0.50
C THR A 133 -24.27 -6.67 1.28
N TRP A 134 -24.87 -5.66 0.64
CA TRP A 134 -26.11 -5.05 1.08
C TRP A 134 -27.29 -5.75 0.41
N GLN A 135 -28.22 -6.25 1.21
CA GLN A 135 -29.46 -6.88 0.76
C GLN A 135 -30.58 -5.84 0.78
N ALA A 136 -30.87 -5.24 -0.38
CA ALA A 136 -31.87 -4.19 -0.52
C ALA A 136 -33.32 -4.74 -0.63
N GLY A 137 -33.49 -6.06 -0.72
CA GLY A 137 -34.80 -6.72 -0.85
C GLY A 137 -35.26 -6.85 -2.31
N HIS A 138 -36.37 -7.54 -2.54
CA HIS A 138 -36.98 -7.75 -3.87
C HIS A 138 -35.98 -8.26 -4.94
N GLY A 139 -35.07 -9.15 -4.56
CA GLY A 139 -34.05 -9.68 -5.46
C GLY A 139 -32.92 -8.72 -5.81
N LEU A 140 -32.85 -7.53 -5.20
CA LEU A 140 -31.75 -6.58 -5.37
C LEU A 140 -30.65 -6.81 -4.31
N LYS A 141 -29.41 -6.94 -4.78
CA LYS A 141 -28.21 -7.06 -3.95
C LYS A 141 -27.16 -6.07 -4.44
N VAL A 142 -26.42 -5.47 -3.52
CA VAL A 142 -25.28 -4.60 -3.83
C VAL A 142 -24.04 -5.16 -3.14
N GLY A 143 -23.12 -5.73 -3.92
CA GLY A 143 -21.77 -6.05 -3.47
C GLY A 143 -20.92 -4.78 -3.39
N VAL A 144 -20.16 -4.66 -2.32
CA VAL A 144 -19.30 -3.49 -2.05
C VAL A 144 -17.88 -3.99 -1.78
N LEU A 145 -16.92 -3.42 -2.49
CA LEU A 145 -15.49 -3.50 -2.19
C LEU A 145 -14.97 -2.07 -2.09
N ALA A 146 -14.51 -1.63 -0.92
CA ALA A 146 -13.96 -0.30 -0.74
C ALA A 146 -12.56 -0.37 -0.11
N SER A 147 -11.65 0.47 -0.60
CA SER A 147 -10.30 0.63 -0.08
C SER A 147 -9.98 2.11 0.10
N LEU A 148 -9.71 2.50 1.35
CA LEU A 148 -9.23 3.81 1.73
C LEU A 148 -7.84 3.66 2.32
N ALA A 149 -6.91 4.55 1.99
CA ALA A 149 -5.61 4.59 2.66
C ALA A 149 -4.95 5.96 2.56
N THR A 150 -4.14 6.32 3.55
CA THR A 150 -3.32 7.54 3.49
C THR A 150 -2.30 7.49 2.36
N GLY A 151 -1.72 8.65 2.02
CA GLY A 151 -0.67 8.76 1.03
C GLY A 151 0.45 7.74 1.20
N SER A 152 1.00 7.27 0.08
CA SER A 152 2.32 6.63 0.10
C SER A 152 3.38 7.70 0.30
N PRO A 153 4.45 7.40 1.05
CA PRO A 153 5.61 8.27 1.07
C PRO A 153 6.24 8.40 -0.31
N PHE A 154 7.03 9.45 -0.50
CA PHE A 154 8.03 9.52 -1.53
C PHE A 154 9.26 10.26 -1.00
N ASP A 155 10.41 9.98 -1.59
CA ASP A 155 11.66 10.58 -1.19
C ASP A 155 11.79 12.01 -1.73
N ILE A 156 12.34 12.93 -0.94
CA ILE A 156 12.58 14.32 -1.36
C ILE A 156 14.08 14.50 -1.56
N THR A 157 14.48 14.86 -2.78
CA THR A 157 15.86 15.11 -3.16
C THR A 157 16.03 16.53 -3.69
N THR A 158 17.25 17.07 -3.63
CA THR A 158 17.58 18.38 -4.20
C THR A 158 17.62 18.33 -5.72
N GLY A 159 17.99 17.17 -6.29
CA GLY A 159 18.26 17.00 -7.72
C GLY A 159 19.67 17.44 -8.13
N PHE A 160 20.52 17.73 -7.15
CA PHE A 160 21.94 18.01 -7.33
C PHE A 160 22.79 16.95 -6.62
N ASP A 161 24.07 16.97 -6.96
CA ASP A 161 25.13 16.24 -6.26
C ASP A 161 25.78 17.23 -5.27
N ASP A 162 25.14 17.41 -4.12
CA ASP A 162 25.52 18.35 -3.08
C ASP A 162 26.74 17.84 -2.27
N ASN A 163 26.98 16.53 -2.31
CA ASN A 163 28.07 15.86 -1.60
C ASN A 163 29.18 15.31 -2.50
N GLY A 164 29.09 15.53 -3.81
CA GLY A 164 30.12 15.23 -4.81
C GLY A 164 30.44 13.74 -4.99
N ASP A 165 29.50 12.85 -4.65
CA ASP A 165 29.68 11.42 -4.83
C ASP A 165 29.33 10.93 -6.25
N GLY A 166 28.92 11.85 -7.12
CA GLY A 166 28.52 11.61 -8.50
C GLY A 166 27.07 11.16 -8.67
N ARG A 167 26.20 11.37 -7.67
CA ARG A 167 24.77 11.10 -7.76
C ARG A 167 23.92 12.32 -7.44
N VAL A 168 22.81 12.44 -8.17
CA VAL A 168 21.85 13.54 -8.02
C VAL A 168 20.63 13.16 -7.16
N HIS A 169 20.87 12.37 -6.12
CA HIS A 169 19.83 11.90 -5.20
C HIS A 169 19.99 12.41 -3.77
N ASP A 170 20.76 13.48 -3.61
CA ASP A 170 21.02 14.08 -2.32
C ASP A 170 19.75 14.66 -1.71
N ARG A 171 19.65 14.56 -0.39
CA ARG A 171 18.49 15.07 0.36
C ARG A 171 18.80 16.44 0.95
N PRO A 172 17.81 17.35 1.02
CA PRO A 172 17.97 18.62 1.70
C PRO A 172 18.39 18.43 3.16
N ILE A 173 19.09 19.42 3.73
CA ILE A 173 19.52 19.38 5.13
C ILE A 173 18.32 19.17 6.06
N GLY A 174 18.40 18.18 6.95
CA GLY A 174 17.34 17.85 7.91
C GLY A 174 16.22 16.97 7.34
N VAL A 175 16.27 16.61 6.05
CA VAL A 175 15.30 15.75 5.39
C VAL A 175 15.85 14.32 5.34
N THR A 176 15.08 13.36 5.84
CA THR A 176 15.41 11.93 5.78
C THR A 176 14.54 11.22 4.75
N ARG A 177 14.80 9.92 4.57
CA ARG A 177 14.07 9.08 3.62
C ARG A 177 12.57 9.22 3.74
N ASN A 178 11.91 9.37 2.59
CA ASN A 178 10.47 9.18 2.44
C ASN A 178 9.60 10.12 3.29
N THR A 179 10.06 11.36 3.46
CA THR A 179 9.35 12.42 4.19
C THR A 179 8.25 13.09 3.38
N GLY A 180 8.27 13.00 2.04
CA GLY A 180 7.19 13.44 1.19
C GLY A 180 5.91 12.63 1.42
N GLU A 181 4.75 13.27 1.25
CA GLU A 181 3.45 12.63 1.41
C GLU A 181 2.65 12.73 0.12
N GLY A 182 2.40 11.57 -0.51
CA GLY A 182 1.53 11.50 -1.67
C GLY A 182 0.04 11.67 -1.32
N SER A 183 -0.80 11.74 -2.35
CA SER A 183 -2.25 11.70 -2.19
C SER A 183 -2.72 10.34 -1.63
N GLY A 184 -3.74 10.36 -0.77
CA GLY A 184 -4.43 9.16 -0.31
C GLY A 184 -5.17 8.41 -1.43
N LEU A 185 -5.45 7.13 -1.16
CA LEU A 185 -6.29 6.24 -1.95
C LEU A 185 -7.73 6.29 -1.43
N ALA A 186 -8.69 6.41 -2.33
CA ALA A 186 -10.10 6.12 -2.06
C ALA A 186 -10.73 5.51 -3.31
N GLN A 187 -10.99 4.21 -3.23
CA GLN A 187 -11.59 3.43 -4.30
C GLN A 187 -12.79 2.68 -3.74
N MET A 188 -13.88 2.68 -4.50
CA MET A 188 -15.06 1.87 -4.22
C MET A 188 -15.47 1.19 -5.52
N ASP A 189 -15.59 -0.13 -5.47
CA ASP A 189 -16.11 -0.96 -6.52
C ASP A 189 -17.47 -1.50 -6.07
N LEU A 190 -18.45 -1.43 -6.96
CA LEU A 190 -19.83 -1.80 -6.68
C LEU A 190 -20.31 -2.85 -7.67
N ARG A 191 -20.98 -3.88 -7.17
CA ARG A 191 -21.72 -4.84 -7.99
C ARG A 191 -23.20 -4.75 -7.65
N VAL A 192 -24.02 -4.26 -8.57
CA VAL A 192 -25.47 -4.25 -8.41
C VAL A 192 -26.04 -5.46 -9.13
N THR A 193 -26.75 -6.32 -8.41
CA THR A 193 -27.36 -7.54 -8.96
C THR A 193 -28.86 -7.52 -8.74
N LYS A 194 -29.63 -7.72 -9.80
CA LYS A 194 -31.08 -7.90 -9.77
C LYS A 194 -31.45 -9.31 -10.22
N LEU A 195 -32.12 -10.04 -9.33
CA LEU A 195 -32.70 -11.35 -9.61
C LEU A 195 -34.15 -11.18 -10.05
N LEU A 196 -34.48 -11.75 -11.21
CA LEU A 196 -35.82 -11.75 -11.81
C LEU A 196 -36.30 -13.20 -11.92
N ALA A 197 -37.42 -13.50 -11.26
CA ALA A 197 -38.11 -14.78 -11.41
C ALA A 197 -38.97 -14.75 -12.67
N LEU A 198 -38.88 -15.78 -13.52
CA LEU A 198 -39.60 -15.81 -14.80
C LEU A 198 -41.06 -16.26 -14.71
N ARG A 199 -41.48 -16.88 -13.59
CA ARG A 199 -42.88 -17.31 -13.37
C ARG A 199 -43.30 -17.14 -11.90
N PRO A 200 -44.58 -16.78 -11.60
CA PRO A 200 -45.14 -16.89 -10.26
C PRO A 200 -45.09 -18.35 -9.80
N ALA A 201 -44.86 -18.57 -8.50
CA ALA A 201 -44.69 -19.90 -7.91
C ALA A 201 -45.83 -20.87 -8.30
N SER A 202 -45.54 -21.83 -9.20
CA SER A 202 -46.36 -23.02 -9.40
C SER A 202 -45.80 -24.17 -8.56
N THR A 203 -46.64 -25.18 -8.32
CA THR A 203 -46.53 -26.34 -7.41
C THR A 203 -45.29 -27.25 -7.55
N HIS A 204 -44.26 -26.90 -8.33
CA HIS A 204 -43.05 -27.70 -8.54
C HIS A 204 -41.80 -26.85 -8.26
N PRO A 205 -41.22 -26.94 -7.04
CA PRO A 205 -40.11 -26.10 -6.58
C PRO A 205 -38.82 -26.17 -7.41
N ASP A 206 -38.66 -27.24 -8.20
CA ASP A 206 -37.37 -27.63 -8.79
C ASP A 206 -37.14 -27.10 -10.22
N LYS A 207 -38.06 -26.31 -10.81
CA LYS A 207 -38.00 -25.88 -12.23
C LYS A 207 -38.27 -24.39 -12.45
N HIS A 208 -37.71 -23.53 -11.61
CA HIS A 208 -37.86 -22.08 -11.77
C HIS A 208 -36.66 -21.47 -12.51
N GLY A 209 -36.87 -21.14 -13.78
CA GLY A 209 -35.91 -20.32 -14.52
C GLY A 209 -35.71 -18.95 -13.87
N MET A 210 -34.45 -18.56 -13.67
CA MET A 210 -34.07 -17.26 -13.08
C MET A 210 -33.16 -16.49 -14.03
N ILE A 211 -33.41 -15.19 -14.15
CA ILE A 211 -32.50 -14.25 -14.81
C ILE A 211 -31.81 -13.41 -13.74
N GLU A 212 -30.48 -13.40 -13.76
CA GLU A 212 -29.64 -12.48 -13.00
C GLU A 212 -29.12 -11.41 -13.95
N VAL A 213 -29.46 -10.15 -13.68
CA VAL A 213 -28.86 -8.99 -14.34
C VAL A 213 -27.90 -8.36 -13.35
N ALA A 214 -26.66 -8.12 -13.76
CA ALA A 214 -25.66 -7.47 -12.92
C ALA A 214 -24.91 -6.35 -13.64
N LEU A 215 -24.56 -5.34 -12.87
CA LEU A 215 -23.72 -4.22 -13.28
C LEU A 215 -22.57 -4.08 -12.28
N ASP A 216 -21.34 -4.17 -12.77
CA ASP A 216 -20.12 -3.96 -11.99
C ASP A 216 -19.55 -2.57 -12.35
N ALA A 217 -19.31 -1.74 -11.36
CA ALA A 217 -18.68 -0.43 -11.49
C ALA A 217 -17.39 -0.43 -10.66
N PHE A 218 -16.25 -0.56 -11.33
CA PHE A 218 -14.93 -0.40 -10.73
C PHE A 218 -14.58 1.08 -10.65
N ASN A 219 -14.00 1.53 -9.53
CA ASN A 219 -13.83 2.95 -9.23
C ASN A 219 -15.13 3.73 -9.48
N ALA A 220 -16.21 3.31 -8.82
CA ALA A 220 -17.59 3.76 -9.05
C ALA A 220 -17.75 5.29 -8.96
N PHE A 221 -16.93 5.97 -8.15
CA PHE A 221 -16.94 7.43 -8.03
C PHE A 221 -15.98 8.15 -9.01
N ASN A 222 -15.24 7.43 -9.85
CA ASN A 222 -14.21 7.96 -10.76
C ASN A 222 -13.21 8.90 -10.08
N ARG A 223 -12.75 8.54 -8.89
CA ARG A 223 -11.69 9.30 -8.22
C ARG A 223 -10.35 8.97 -8.86
N SER A 224 -9.57 9.99 -9.20
CA SER A 224 -8.16 9.80 -9.55
C SER A 224 -7.37 9.35 -8.33
N ASN A 225 -6.78 8.17 -8.41
CA ASN A 225 -6.01 7.57 -7.33
C ASN A 225 -4.53 7.54 -7.73
N PHE A 226 -3.78 8.58 -7.39
CA PHE A 226 -2.37 8.75 -7.75
C PHE A 226 -1.44 7.75 -7.03
N THR A 227 -0.34 7.35 -7.66
CA THR A 227 0.58 6.31 -7.13
C THR A 227 2.06 6.67 -7.10
N ASN A 228 2.50 7.68 -7.86
CA ASN A 228 3.90 8.13 -7.95
C ASN A 228 3.94 9.66 -7.89
N PHE A 229 5.00 10.22 -7.30
CA PHE A 229 5.17 11.66 -7.10
C PHE A 229 6.61 12.09 -7.43
N ILE A 230 6.78 13.32 -7.91
CA ILE A 230 8.11 13.89 -8.17
C ILE A 230 8.66 14.49 -6.89
N GLY A 231 9.73 13.89 -6.37
CA GLY A 231 10.41 14.32 -5.16
C GLY A 231 11.60 15.28 -5.35
N ILE A 232 11.92 15.63 -6.60
CA ILE A 232 13.10 16.45 -6.93
C ILE A 232 12.75 17.93 -6.77
N GLN A 233 13.30 18.62 -5.78
CA GLN A 233 12.96 20.01 -5.45
C GLN A 233 13.21 21.01 -6.58
N THR A 234 14.22 20.74 -7.41
CA THR A 234 14.57 21.58 -8.57
C THR A 234 13.65 21.37 -9.77
N SER A 235 12.77 20.36 -9.74
CA SER A 235 11.79 20.12 -10.79
C SER A 235 10.64 21.13 -10.69
N PRO A 236 10.16 21.71 -11.82
CA PRO A 236 8.95 22.52 -11.83
C PRO A 236 7.69 21.73 -11.47
N PHE A 237 7.78 20.39 -11.48
CA PHE A 237 6.69 19.47 -11.14
C PHE A 237 6.87 18.86 -9.73
N PHE A 238 7.68 19.45 -8.87
CA PHE A 238 7.87 18.95 -7.51
C PHE A 238 6.53 18.80 -6.77
N GLY A 239 6.30 17.61 -6.21
CA GLY A 239 5.04 17.25 -5.54
C GLY A 239 3.92 16.80 -6.47
N ASP A 240 4.08 16.90 -7.79
CA ASP A 240 3.06 16.44 -8.74
C ASP A 240 3.08 14.92 -8.90
N ALA A 241 1.89 14.38 -9.16
CA ALA A 241 1.71 12.97 -9.44
C ALA A 241 2.09 12.62 -10.88
N THR A 242 2.81 11.52 -11.08
CA THR A 242 3.22 11.05 -12.43
C THR A 242 2.42 9.86 -12.94
N ALA A 243 1.61 9.24 -12.08
CA ALA A 243 0.79 8.09 -12.43
C ALA A 243 -0.47 8.02 -11.56
N ALA A 244 -1.53 7.41 -12.11
CA ALA A 244 -2.76 7.11 -11.40
C ALA A 244 -3.25 5.69 -11.72
N ARG A 245 -4.04 5.14 -10.80
CA ARG A 245 -4.77 3.88 -11.01
C ARG A 245 -5.86 4.04 -12.07
N ALA A 246 -6.38 2.91 -12.52
CA ALA A 246 -7.45 2.85 -13.51
C ALA A 246 -8.64 3.77 -13.16
N ALA A 247 -9.14 4.43 -14.21
CA ALA A 247 -10.38 5.19 -14.16
C ALA A 247 -11.59 4.26 -13.98
N ARG A 248 -12.78 4.86 -13.92
CA ARG A 248 -14.02 4.09 -13.81
C ARG A 248 -14.20 3.15 -15.01
N THR A 249 -14.49 1.88 -14.71
CA THR A 249 -14.88 0.88 -15.70
C THR A 249 -16.22 0.30 -15.30
N VAL A 250 -17.15 0.18 -16.26
CA VAL A 250 -18.46 -0.42 -16.05
C VAL A 250 -18.60 -1.66 -16.91
N GLN A 251 -19.06 -2.75 -16.29
CA GLN A 251 -19.33 -4.02 -16.97
C GLN A 251 -20.78 -4.42 -16.69
N ALA A 252 -21.45 -4.97 -17.69
CA ALA A 252 -22.80 -5.52 -17.55
C ALA A 252 -22.77 -7.01 -17.86
N SER A 253 -23.52 -7.79 -17.10
CA SER A 253 -23.68 -9.23 -17.33
C SER A 253 -25.14 -9.66 -17.14
N VAL A 254 -25.54 -10.64 -17.93
CA VAL A 254 -26.83 -11.31 -17.82
C VAL A 254 -26.56 -12.81 -17.74
N LYS A 255 -27.13 -13.47 -16.73
CA LYS A 255 -27.01 -14.92 -16.54
C LYS A 255 -28.40 -15.52 -16.42
N TYR A 256 -28.67 -16.54 -17.22
CA TYR A 256 -29.86 -17.36 -17.11
C TYR A 256 -29.51 -18.68 -16.40
N ARG A 257 -30.34 -19.09 -15.44
CA ARG A 257 -30.26 -20.40 -14.77
C ARG A 257 -31.58 -21.12 -15.00
N PHE A 258 -31.51 -22.39 -15.44
CA PHE A 258 -32.65 -23.26 -15.71
C PHE A 258 -32.66 -24.46 -14.76
#